data_AF-A0A2V7CX25-F1
#
_entry.id   AF-A0A2V7CX25-F1
#
_cell.length_a   1.000
_cell.length_b   1.000
_cell.length_c   1.000
_cell.angle_alpha   90.00
_cell.angle_beta   90.00
_cell.angle_gamma   90.00
#
_symmetry.space_group_name_H-M   'P 1'
#
loop_
_entity.id
_entity.type
_entity.pdbx_description
1 polymer ?
#
loop_
_entity_poly.entity_id
_entity_poly.type
_entity_poly.pdbx_seq_one_letter_code
_entity_poly.pdbx_strand_id
1 'polypeptide(L)'
;MILTLLILSTAGYAADRDEVTGATGVTLYEISERVTFDQAEGVIHRNATAPLQGFAALGTPLCPAELLISVPRIVSCTVIAAGTDSVSTVSGRGPVSGTFDVVINAPGNSSVHVPDLPVISGTFSGAVDLSLAVLHHIPLGSIAGTFTITQTADPATGLMAALPQPVVLPFKGTFRMPFRLGAHGRFERSERNQGAFYLADDFRTLVPVGAFERSTGFPDVRLEVRFGN
;
A
#
# COMPACT_ATOMS: atom_id res chain seq x y z
N MET A 1 31.00 11.56 -45.15
CA MET A 1 31.19 11.12 -43.75
C MET A 1 29.85 11.33 -43.05
N ILE A 2 29.00 10.29 -43.01
CA ILE A 2 27.64 10.36 -42.47
C ILE A 2 27.70 9.79 -41.05
N LEU A 3 27.37 10.64 -40.07
CA LEU A 3 27.39 10.31 -38.65
C LEU A 3 26.12 9.53 -38.30
N THR A 4 26.26 8.23 -38.10
CA THR A 4 25.18 7.34 -37.64
C THR A 4 24.95 7.57 -36.14
N LEU A 5 23.85 8.22 -35.77
CA LEU A 5 23.44 8.39 -34.38
C LEU A 5 22.77 7.09 -33.91
N LEU A 6 23.51 6.24 -33.19
CA LEU A 6 22.95 5.09 -32.47
C LEU A 6 22.17 5.63 -31.26
N ILE A 7 20.84 5.65 -31.40
CA ILE A 7 19.92 5.87 -30.27
C ILE A 7 19.90 4.56 -29.49
N LEU A 8 20.67 4.47 -28.40
CA LEU A 8 20.48 3.41 -27.43
C LEU A 8 19.13 3.67 -26.73
N SER A 9 18.11 2.92 -27.13
CA SER A 9 16.90 2.75 -26.33
C SER A 9 17.31 2.06 -25.03
N THR A 10 17.45 2.84 -23.95
CA THR A 10 17.49 2.29 -22.61
C THR A 10 16.17 1.56 -22.40
N ALA A 11 16.21 0.22 -22.39
CA ALA A 11 15.13 -0.57 -21.83
C ALA A 11 14.82 0.03 -20.46
N GLY A 12 13.60 0.55 -20.30
CA GLY A 12 13.07 1.01 -19.03
C GLY A 12 12.94 -0.19 -18.12
N TYR A 13 14.06 -0.67 -17.59
CA TYR A 13 14.06 -1.53 -16.44
C TYR A 13 13.42 -0.73 -15.31
N ALA A 14 12.41 -1.35 -14.69
CA ALA A 14 11.73 -0.85 -13.50
C ALA A 14 12.75 -0.67 -12.35
N ALA A 15 13.51 0.42 -12.41
CA ALA A 15 14.40 0.90 -11.37
C ALA A 15 13.64 1.98 -10.60
N ASP A 16 12.59 1.56 -9.90
CA ASP A 16 11.94 2.38 -8.86
C ASP A 16 11.10 1.51 -7.90
N ARG A 17 11.57 0.29 -7.63
CA ARG A 17 10.97 -0.55 -6.58
C ARG A 17 11.65 -0.20 -5.27
N ASP A 18 11.12 0.86 -4.67
CA ASP A 18 11.63 1.53 -3.48
C ASP A 18 12.00 0.53 -2.38
N GLU A 19 13.24 0.63 -1.94
CA GLU A 19 13.94 -0.13 -0.89
C GLU A 19 13.44 0.26 0.52
N VAL A 20 12.24 0.84 0.62
CA VAL A 20 11.75 1.52 1.84
C VAL A 20 11.08 0.55 2.81
N THR A 21 10.51 -0.54 2.32
CA THR A 21 10.27 -1.72 3.13
C THR A 21 11.39 -2.69 2.84
N GLY A 22 12.30 -2.92 3.80
CA GLY A 22 13.22 -4.07 3.73
C GLY A 22 12.45 -5.36 3.41
N ALA A 23 13.15 -6.46 3.14
CA ALA A 23 12.61 -7.74 2.61
C ALA A 23 11.42 -8.40 3.36
N THR A 24 10.88 -7.76 4.40
CA THR A 24 9.80 -8.22 5.28
C THR A 24 8.49 -7.42 5.19
N GLY A 25 8.39 -6.42 4.29
CA GLY A 25 7.22 -5.52 4.26
C GLY A 25 6.39 -5.50 2.98
N VAL A 26 5.23 -4.84 3.09
CA VAL A 26 4.29 -4.54 2.00
C VAL A 26 4.13 -3.03 1.94
N THR A 27 4.19 -2.45 0.75
CA THR A 27 3.83 -1.06 0.54
C THR A 27 2.52 -1.00 -0.23
N LEU A 28 1.54 -0.27 0.29
CA LEU A 28 0.22 -0.05 -0.30
C LEU A 28 0.00 1.45 -0.52
N TYR A 29 -0.73 1.78 -1.57
CA TYR A 29 -1.15 3.14 -1.89
C TYR A 29 -2.66 3.22 -1.87
N GLU A 30 -3.20 4.22 -1.17
CA GLU A 30 -4.63 4.54 -1.23
C GLU A 30 -4.95 5.20 -2.59
N ILE A 31 -5.61 4.45 -3.47
CA ILE A 31 -5.88 4.89 -4.85
C ILE A 31 -6.99 5.95 -4.91
N SER A 32 -7.95 5.82 -4.00
CA SER A 32 -9.07 6.74 -3.85
C SER A 32 -9.69 6.54 -2.47
N GLU A 33 -10.57 7.45 -2.09
CA GLU A 33 -11.26 7.36 -0.81
C GLU A 33 -12.68 7.93 -0.93
N ARG A 34 -13.65 7.25 -0.34
CA ARG A 34 -14.98 7.78 -0.08
C ARG A 34 -15.11 8.07 1.40
N VAL A 35 -15.42 9.31 1.76
CA VAL A 35 -15.57 9.75 3.14
C VAL A 35 -17.01 10.15 3.44
N THR A 36 -17.49 9.76 4.62
CA THR A 36 -18.67 10.33 5.27
C THR A 36 -18.31 10.80 6.67
N PHE A 37 -19.13 11.70 7.21
CA PHE A 37 -19.03 12.16 8.58
C PHE A 37 -20.33 11.82 9.30
N ASP A 38 -20.23 11.11 10.42
CA ASP A 38 -21.34 10.88 11.33
C ASP A 38 -21.01 11.45 12.71
N GLN A 39 -22.06 11.72 13.46
CA GLN A 39 -21.95 12.19 14.83
C GLN A 39 -22.46 11.10 15.75
N ALA A 40 -21.57 10.54 16.56
CA ALA A 40 -21.89 9.55 17.58
C ALA A 40 -21.46 10.11 18.94
N GLU A 41 -22.38 10.14 19.91
CA GLU A 41 -22.08 10.57 21.29
C GLU A 41 -21.43 11.96 21.40
N GLY A 42 -21.77 12.88 20.47
CA GLY A 42 -21.22 14.23 20.43
C GLY A 42 -19.84 14.35 19.78
N VAL A 43 -19.22 13.24 19.36
CA VAL A 43 -17.96 13.19 18.62
C VAL A 43 -18.25 12.99 17.14
N ILE A 44 -17.61 13.79 16.29
CA ILE A 44 -17.67 13.56 14.83
C ILE A 44 -16.67 12.47 14.50
N HIS A 45 -17.16 11.41 13.87
CA HIS A 45 -16.34 10.36 13.29
C HIS A 45 -16.26 10.57 11.77
N ARG A 46 -15.05 10.36 11.25
CA ARG A 46 -14.77 10.31 9.82
C ARG A 46 -14.73 8.84 9.43
N ASN A 47 -15.70 8.41 8.64
CA ASN A 47 -15.75 7.05 8.11
C ASN A 47 -15.26 7.07 6.67
N ALA A 48 -14.26 6.26 6.36
CA ALA A 48 -13.75 6.16 5.02
C ALA A 48 -13.78 4.72 4.51
N THR A 49 -13.96 4.57 3.19
CA THR A 49 -13.69 3.34 2.46
C THR A 49 -12.74 3.64 1.32
N ALA A 50 -11.66 2.87 1.23
CA ALA A 50 -10.56 3.09 0.30
C ALA A 50 -10.13 1.79 -0.39
N PRO A 51 -10.08 1.73 -1.73
CA PRO A 51 -9.27 0.74 -2.42
C PRO A 51 -7.78 1.08 -2.27
N LEU A 52 -6.99 0.07 -1.97
CA LEU A 52 -5.53 0.14 -1.92
C LEU A 52 -4.90 -0.82 -2.92
N GLN A 53 -3.77 -0.42 -3.48
CA GLN A 53 -2.94 -1.30 -4.30
C GLN A 53 -1.47 -1.08 -4.00
N GLY A 54 -0.70 -2.15 -4.05
CA GLY A 54 0.74 -2.03 -3.99
C GLY A 54 1.42 -3.38 -4.09
N PHE A 55 2.54 -3.54 -3.39
CA PHE A 55 3.44 -4.67 -3.59
C PHE A 55 3.92 -5.28 -2.28
N ALA A 56 3.93 -6.60 -2.25
CA ALA A 56 4.60 -7.40 -1.25
C ALA A 56 5.90 -7.96 -1.87
N ALA A 57 7.04 -7.75 -1.20
CA ALA A 57 8.30 -8.31 -1.64
C ALA A 57 8.27 -9.85 -1.56
N LEU A 58 8.94 -10.53 -2.49
CA LEU A 58 9.10 -11.99 -2.42
C LEU A 58 9.77 -12.41 -1.10
N GLY A 59 9.25 -13.46 -0.47
CA GLY A 59 9.69 -13.96 0.83
C GLY A 59 8.90 -13.39 2.01
N THR A 60 8.02 -12.41 1.79
CA THR A 60 7.07 -11.97 2.81
C THR A 60 5.94 -12.98 2.97
N PRO A 61 5.23 -12.99 4.12
CA PRO A 61 4.03 -13.82 4.31
C PRO A 61 2.93 -13.63 3.25
N LEU A 62 2.85 -12.45 2.63
CA LEU A 62 1.90 -12.17 1.54
C LEU A 62 2.50 -12.39 0.14
N CYS A 63 3.77 -12.78 0.01
CA CYS A 63 4.36 -13.20 -1.24
C CYS A 63 5.38 -14.32 -0.97
N PRO A 64 4.90 -15.52 -0.58
CA PRO A 64 5.75 -16.63 -0.18
C PRO A 64 6.72 -17.05 -1.29
N ALA A 65 7.94 -17.45 -0.91
CA ALA A 65 8.98 -17.83 -1.86
C ALA A 65 8.61 -19.09 -2.67
N GLU A 66 7.71 -19.91 -2.14
CA GLU A 66 7.12 -21.09 -2.78
C GLU A 66 6.46 -20.76 -4.12
N LEU A 67 6.03 -19.51 -4.34
CA LEU A 67 5.51 -19.06 -5.63
C LEU A 67 6.55 -19.13 -6.75
N LEU A 68 7.85 -19.18 -6.45
CA LEU A 68 8.91 -19.40 -7.45
C LEU A 68 8.81 -20.77 -8.14
N ILE A 69 8.16 -21.76 -7.51
CA ILE A 69 7.97 -23.09 -8.11
C ILE A 69 7.06 -22.97 -9.34
N SER A 70 5.99 -22.18 -9.24
CA SER A 70 5.00 -21.97 -10.30
C SER A 70 5.32 -20.75 -11.18
N VAL A 71 6.04 -19.76 -10.64
CA VAL A 71 6.37 -18.48 -11.29
C VAL A 71 7.87 -18.16 -11.11
N PRO A 72 8.79 -18.79 -11.86
CA PRO A 72 10.23 -18.74 -11.60
C PRO A 72 10.91 -17.37 -11.70
N ARG A 73 10.21 -16.33 -12.14
CA ARG A 73 10.72 -14.95 -12.29
C ARG A 73 9.96 -13.93 -11.44
N ILE A 74 9.11 -14.40 -10.52
CA ILE A 74 8.43 -13.49 -9.59
C ILE A 74 9.48 -12.83 -8.69
N VAL A 75 9.32 -11.53 -8.46
CA VAL A 75 10.19 -10.74 -7.55
C VAL A 75 9.37 -9.99 -6.50
N SER A 76 8.07 -9.82 -6.76
CA SER A 76 7.08 -9.22 -5.87
C SER A 76 5.70 -9.71 -6.29
N CYS A 77 4.77 -9.74 -5.35
CA CYS A 77 3.36 -9.98 -5.62
C CYS A 77 2.62 -8.65 -5.52
N THR A 78 1.56 -8.49 -6.31
CA THR A 78 0.69 -7.31 -6.17
C THR A 78 -0.32 -7.60 -5.09
N VAL A 79 -0.58 -6.61 -4.24
CA VAL A 79 -1.62 -6.69 -3.22
C VAL A 79 -2.68 -5.67 -3.58
N ILE A 80 -3.93 -6.12 -3.67
CA ILE A 80 -5.11 -5.28 -3.80
C ILE A 80 -5.93 -5.43 -2.53
N ALA A 81 -6.44 -4.33 -1.99
CA ALA A 81 -7.21 -4.34 -0.77
C ALA A 81 -8.35 -3.34 -0.83
N ALA A 82 -9.38 -3.57 -0.02
CA ALA A 82 -10.43 -2.61 0.25
C ALA A 82 -10.55 -2.47 1.77
N GLY A 83 -10.19 -1.29 2.28
CA GLY A 83 -10.24 -0.96 3.70
C GLY A 83 -11.40 -0.04 4.03
N THR A 84 -11.90 -0.15 5.26
CA THR A 84 -12.84 0.80 5.86
C THR A 84 -12.37 1.16 7.26
N ASP A 85 -12.47 2.44 7.62
CA ASP A 85 -12.15 2.95 8.94
C ASP A 85 -13.30 3.79 9.54
N SER A 86 -13.20 4.03 10.85
CA SER A 86 -14.05 4.99 11.56
C SER A 86 -13.20 5.76 12.58
N VAL A 87 -12.72 6.94 12.19
CA VAL A 87 -11.74 7.69 12.97
C VAL A 87 -12.39 8.86 13.68
N SER A 88 -12.20 8.96 15.00
CA SER A 88 -12.62 10.14 15.76
C SER A 88 -11.85 11.38 15.30
N THR A 89 -12.56 12.44 14.94
CA THR A 89 -11.95 13.73 14.57
C THR A 89 -11.32 14.48 15.76
N VAL A 90 -11.57 14.01 16.98
CA VAL A 90 -11.02 14.59 18.21
C VAL A 90 -9.72 13.91 18.61
N SER A 91 -9.66 12.58 18.56
CA SER A 91 -8.46 11.84 18.97
C SER A 91 -7.56 11.43 17.79
N GLY A 92 -8.11 11.41 16.57
CA GLY A 92 -7.45 10.84 15.40
C GLY A 92 -7.35 9.31 15.44
N ARG A 93 -8.11 8.63 16.30
CA ARG A 93 -8.02 7.17 16.47
C ARG A 93 -9.32 6.47 16.09
N GLY A 94 -9.19 5.23 15.63
CA GLY A 94 -10.35 4.45 15.20
C GLY A 94 -10.04 3.00 14.85
N PRO A 95 -11.06 2.13 14.80
CA PRO A 95 -10.93 0.81 14.21
C PRO A 95 -10.76 0.90 12.68
N VAL A 96 -10.16 -0.14 12.12
CA VAL A 96 -10.06 -0.36 10.67
C VAL A 96 -10.26 -1.85 10.36
N SER A 97 -10.87 -2.14 9.22
CA SER A 97 -11.02 -3.51 8.72
C SER A 97 -11.16 -3.54 7.21
N GLY A 98 -11.03 -4.73 6.60
CA GLY A 98 -11.17 -4.85 5.16
C GLY A 98 -10.87 -6.24 4.63
N THR A 99 -10.83 -6.33 3.30
CA THR A 99 -10.45 -7.52 2.54
C THR A 99 -9.18 -7.24 1.74
N PHE A 100 -8.46 -8.31 1.40
CA PHE A 100 -7.31 -8.22 0.51
C PHE A 100 -7.18 -9.47 -0.35
N ASP A 101 -6.59 -9.28 -1.52
CA ASP A 101 -6.08 -10.34 -2.37
C ASP A 101 -4.62 -10.07 -2.71
N VAL A 102 -3.82 -11.13 -2.74
CA VAL A 102 -2.50 -11.14 -3.37
C VAL A 102 -2.70 -11.71 -4.75
N VAL A 103 -2.28 -10.96 -5.76
CA VAL A 103 -2.44 -11.30 -7.17
C VAL A 103 -1.10 -11.33 -7.89
N ILE A 104 -1.01 -12.22 -8.87
CA ILE A 104 0.09 -12.37 -9.81
C ILE A 104 -0.43 -12.21 -11.24
N ASN A 105 0.47 -12.12 -12.22
CA ASN A 105 0.06 -12.12 -13.63
C ASN A 105 -0.59 -13.45 -13.99
N ALA A 106 -1.83 -13.41 -14.50
CA ALA A 106 -2.44 -14.59 -15.08
C ALA A 106 -1.62 -15.10 -16.28
N PRO A 107 -1.53 -16.43 -16.48
CA PRO A 107 -0.95 -16.99 -17.70
C PRO A 107 -1.61 -16.40 -18.96
N GLY A 108 -0.79 -15.95 -19.91
CA GLY A 108 -1.26 -15.29 -21.14
C GLY A 108 -1.33 -13.76 -21.06
N ASN A 109 -1.28 -13.17 -19.86
CA ASN A 109 -1.15 -11.72 -19.74
C ASN A 109 0.25 -11.23 -20.13
N SER A 110 0.29 -10.09 -20.82
CA SER A 110 1.55 -9.39 -21.09
C SER A 110 2.15 -8.83 -19.81
N SER A 111 3.46 -8.56 -19.80
CA SER A 111 4.14 -7.97 -18.65
C SER A 111 3.69 -6.55 -18.30
N VAL A 112 2.92 -5.89 -19.15
CA VAL A 112 2.37 -4.54 -18.94
C VAL A 112 0.92 -4.55 -18.44
N HIS A 113 0.28 -5.73 -18.41
CA HIS A 113 -1.06 -5.86 -17.84
C HIS A 113 -0.97 -5.86 -16.31
N VAL A 114 -1.99 -5.31 -15.64
CA VAL A 114 -2.05 -5.33 -14.18
C VAL A 114 -2.24 -6.79 -13.72
N PRO A 115 -1.47 -7.27 -12.73
CA PRO A 115 -1.67 -8.58 -12.13
C PRO A 115 -3.11 -8.77 -11.62
N ASP A 116 -3.71 -9.92 -11.89
CA ASP A 116 -5.15 -10.16 -11.75
C ASP A 116 -5.51 -11.60 -11.34
N LEU A 117 -4.55 -12.52 -11.25
CA LEU A 117 -4.78 -13.89 -10.79
C LEU A 117 -4.55 -13.99 -9.27
N PRO A 118 -5.58 -14.21 -8.45
CA PRO A 118 -5.41 -14.35 -7.01
C PRO A 118 -4.64 -15.61 -6.63
N VAL A 119 -3.76 -15.48 -5.65
CA VAL A 119 -2.99 -16.58 -5.04
C VAL A 119 -3.15 -16.66 -3.52
N ILE A 120 -3.55 -15.56 -2.88
CA ILE A 120 -3.89 -15.50 -1.45
C ILE A 120 -5.08 -14.56 -1.31
N SER A 121 -6.07 -14.92 -0.48
CA SER A 121 -7.20 -14.05 -0.15
C SER A 121 -7.49 -14.09 1.35
N GLY A 122 -8.02 -12.99 1.88
CA GLY A 122 -8.37 -12.91 3.28
C GLY A 122 -8.93 -11.56 3.71
N THR A 123 -8.92 -11.35 5.02
CA THR A 123 -9.37 -10.12 5.67
C THR A 123 -8.27 -9.50 6.50
N PHE A 124 -8.42 -8.23 6.86
CA PHE A 124 -7.61 -7.60 7.89
C PHE A 124 -8.49 -6.81 8.86
N SER A 125 -7.99 -6.65 10.07
CA SER A 125 -8.61 -5.79 11.09
C SER A 125 -7.55 -5.25 12.03
N GLY A 126 -7.83 -4.09 12.64
CA GLY A 126 -6.91 -3.44 13.54
C GLY A 126 -7.41 -2.10 14.05
N ALA A 127 -6.47 -1.27 14.48
CA ALA A 127 -6.71 0.10 14.89
C ALA A 127 -5.69 1.03 14.24
N VAL A 128 -6.18 2.21 13.85
CA VAL A 128 -5.37 3.32 13.34
C VAL A 128 -5.19 4.40 14.40
N ASP A 129 -4.02 5.01 14.40
CA ASP A 129 -3.70 6.20 15.17
C ASP A 129 -3.13 7.28 14.24
N LEU A 130 -3.98 8.24 13.89
CA LEU A 130 -3.71 9.44 13.12
C LEU A 130 -3.59 10.68 14.02
N SER A 131 -3.40 10.52 15.33
CA SER A 131 -3.33 11.64 16.28
C SER A 131 -2.24 12.65 15.94
N LEU A 132 -1.10 12.22 15.38
CA LEU A 132 -0.06 13.12 14.88
C LEU A 132 -0.58 14.04 13.77
N ALA A 133 -1.37 13.50 12.84
CA ALA A 133 -1.97 14.26 11.75
C ALA A 133 -3.07 15.20 12.24
N VAL A 134 -3.95 14.68 13.10
CA VAL A 134 -5.16 15.41 13.56
C VAL A 134 -4.84 16.46 14.61
N LEU A 135 -4.00 16.14 15.60
CA LEU A 135 -3.72 17.02 16.74
C LEU A 135 -2.48 17.89 16.52
N HIS A 136 -1.49 17.39 15.78
CA HIS A 136 -0.19 18.02 15.65
C HIS A 136 0.15 18.45 14.22
N HIS A 137 -0.74 18.19 13.25
CA HIS A 137 -0.53 18.51 11.83
C HIS A 137 0.76 17.90 11.25
N ILE A 138 1.21 16.78 11.81
CA ILE A 138 2.35 16.01 11.30
C ILE A 138 1.79 14.92 10.38
N PRO A 139 2.20 14.84 9.10
CA PRO A 139 1.58 13.99 8.07
C PRO A 139 1.98 12.51 8.20
N LEU A 140 1.92 11.98 9.41
CA LEU A 140 2.20 10.60 9.77
C LEU A 140 1.03 10.00 10.56
N GLY A 141 0.82 8.71 10.38
CA GLY A 141 -0.09 7.90 11.16
C GLY A 141 0.48 6.50 11.36
N SER A 142 -0.13 5.74 12.26
CA SER A 142 0.26 4.34 12.50
C SER A 142 -0.95 3.42 12.49
N ILE A 143 -0.71 2.15 12.24
CA ILE A 143 -1.71 1.08 12.27
C ILE A 143 -1.10 -0.16 12.91
N ALA A 144 -1.90 -0.88 13.68
CA ALA A 144 -1.56 -2.21 14.17
C ALA A 144 -2.78 -3.12 14.07
N GLY A 145 -2.55 -4.38 13.72
CA GLY A 145 -3.65 -5.31 13.50
C GLY A 145 -3.18 -6.70 13.08
N THR A 146 -4.10 -7.42 12.45
CA THR A 146 -3.86 -8.76 11.92
C THR A 146 -4.42 -8.90 10.51
N PHE A 147 -3.67 -9.55 9.64
CA PHE A 147 -4.21 -10.19 8.45
C PHE A 147 -4.68 -11.61 8.81
N THR A 148 -5.80 -12.03 8.23
CA THR A 148 -6.35 -13.38 8.34
C THR A 148 -6.48 -13.95 6.94
N ILE A 149 -5.57 -14.85 6.57
CA ILE A 149 -5.61 -15.57 5.29
C ILE A 149 -6.59 -16.72 5.43
N THR A 150 -7.57 -16.78 4.53
CA THR A 150 -8.61 -17.82 4.52
C THR A 150 -8.54 -18.69 3.28
N GLN A 151 -7.93 -18.20 2.19
CA GLN A 151 -7.79 -18.96 0.95
C GLN A 151 -6.40 -18.79 0.33
N THR A 152 -5.91 -19.84 -0.31
CA THR A 152 -4.69 -19.83 -1.11
C THR A 152 -4.92 -20.59 -2.42
N ALA A 153 -4.18 -20.26 -3.47
CA ALA A 153 -4.23 -21.01 -4.72
C ALA A 153 -3.65 -22.42 -4.50
N ASP A 154 -4.38 -23.43 -4.97
CA ASP A 154 -3.90 -24.80 -5.07
C ASP A 154 -2.79 -24.86 -6.14
N PRO A 155 -1.57 -25.32 -5.80
CA PRO A 155 -0.47 -25.38 -6.77
C PRO A 155 -0.72 -26.29 -7.98
N ALA A 156 -1.59 -27.29 -7.86
CA ALA A 156 -1.91 -28.24 -8.91
C ALA A 156 -3.01 -27.75 -9.85
N THR A 157 -4.01 -27.01 -9.33
CA THR A 157 -5.16 -26.57 -10.12
C THR A 157 -5.16 -25.07 -10.43
N GLY A 158 -4.39 -24.27 -9.70
CA GLY A 158 -4.41 -22.81 -9.76
C GLY A 158 -5.70 -22.18 -9.22
N LEU A 159 -6.62 -22.98 -8.68
CA LEU A 159 -7.89 -22.49 -8.12
C LEU A 159 -7.71 -22.10 -6.66
N MET A 160 -8.40 -21.03 -6.25
CA MET A 160 -8.44 -20.63 -4.84
C MET A 160 -9.20 -21.69 -4.03
N ALA A 161 -8.56 -22.23 -3.01
CA ALA A 161 -9.15 -23.17 -2.06
C ALA A 161 -9.13 -22.59 -0.65
N ALA A 162 -10.15 -22.89 0.14
CA ALA A 162 -10.19 -22.52 1.54
C ALA A 162 -9.11 -23.30 2.32
N LEU A 163 -8.41 -22.62 3.21
CA LEU A 163 -7.49 -23.26 4.14
C LEU A 163 -8.29 -24.03 5.20
N PRO A 164 -7.82 -25.23 5.63
CA PRO A 164 -8.45 -25.96 6.74
C PRO A 164 -8.51 -25.15 8.03
N GLN A 165 -7.51 -24.28 8.23
CA GLN A 165 -7.45 -23.34 9.34
C GLN A 165 -6.92 -21.99 8.84
N PRO A 166 -7.55 -20.85 9.20
CA PRO A 166 -7.05 -19.54 8.83
C PRO A 166 -5.65 -19.28 9.38
N VAL A 167 -4.79 -18.64 8.59
CA VAL A 167 -3.46 -18.17 9.03
C VAL A 167 -3.58 -16.72 9.47
N VAL A 168 -3.24 -16.43 10.73
CA VAL A 168 -3.31 -15.09 11.31
C VAL A 168 -1.91 -14.49 11.41
N LEU A 169 -1.71 -13.32 10.82
CA LEU A 169 -0.43 -12.63 10.72
C LEU A 169 -0.52 -11.26 11.41
N PRO A 170 0.15 -11.04 12.54
CA PRO A 170 0.21 -9.72 13.16
C PRO A 170 1.05 -8.78 12.29
N PHE A 171 0.62 -7.52 12.23
CA PHE A 171 1.34 -6.48 11.51
C PHE A 171 1.32 -5.15 12.26
N LYS A 172 2.31 -4.33 11.92
CA LYS A 172 2.33 -2.89 12.19
C LYS A 172 2.54 -2.16 10.88
N GLY A 173 2.11 -0.91 10.81
CA GLY A 173 2.40 -0.08 9.66
C GLY A 173 2.39 1.41 9.95
N THR A 174 2.91 2.16 8.98
CA THR A 174 3.01 3.61 9.00
C THR A 174 2.26 4.17 7.81
N PHE A 175 1.31 5.06 8.06
CA PHE A 175 0.71 5.91 7.03
C PHE A 175 1.59 7.15 6.83
N ARG A 176 1.94 7.44 5.58
CA ARG A 176 2.59 8.68 5.16
C ARG A 176 1.62 9.44 4.27
N MET A 177 1.12 10.56 4.78
CA MET A 177 0.23 11.44 4.03
C MET A 177 1.07 12.38 3.16
N PRO A 178 0.77 12.55 1.87
CA PRO A 178 1.55 13.39 1.00
C PRO A 178 1.27 14.88 1.27
N PHE A 179 2.31 15.69 1.37
CA PHE A 179 2.21 17.13 1.55
C PHE A 179 3.12 17.90 0.58
N ARG A 180 2.85 19.20 0.43
CA ARG A 180 3.78 20.15 -0.19
C ARG A 180 4.41 21.04 0.89
N LEU A 181 5.54 21.65 0.57
CA LEU A 181 6.12 22.71 1.38
C LEU A 181 5.60 24.07 0.92
N GLY A 182 4.92 24.79 1.82
CA GLY A 182 4.50 26.17 1.61
C GLY A 182 5.66 27.18 1.68
N ALA A 183 5.35 28.45 1.47
CA ALA A 183 6.32 29.56 1.43
C ALA A 183 7.18 29.76 2.71
N HIS A 184 6.88 29.03 3.78
CA HIS A 184 7.60 29.07 5.06
C HIS A 184 7.98 27.67 5.57
N GLY A 185 8.08 26.67 4.69
CA GLY A 185 8.36 25.29 5.08
C GLY A 185 7.23 24.62 5.87
N ARG A 186 6.03 25.22 5.86
CA ARG A 186 4.83 24.62 6.46
C ARG A 186 4.31 23.51 5.56
N PHE A 187 3.78 22.47 6.18
CA PHE A 187 3.09 21.41 5.46
C PHE A 187 1.76 21.95 4.93
N GLU A 188 1.56 21.87 3.63
CA GLU A 188 0.32 22.21 2.96
C GLU A 188 -0.21 20.99 2.19
N ARG A 189 -1.51 20.99 1.87
CA ARG A 189 -2.16 19.90 1.15
C ARG A 189 -1.57 19.73 -0.24
N SER A 190 -1.23 18.52 -0.66
CA SER A 190 -0.76 18.30 -2.03
C SER A 190 -1.86 18.53 -3.08
N GLU A 191 -1.46 19.05 -4.24
CA GLU A 191 -2.35 19.29 -5.39
C GLU A 191 -2.00 18.37 -6.57
N ARG A 192 -2.95 18.24 -7.50
CA ARG A 192 -2.78 17.42 -8.70
C ARG A 192 -1.59 17.90 -9.53
N ASN A 193 -0.77 16.97 -9.99
CA ASN A 193 0.40 17.21 -10.86
C ASN A 193 1.48 18.12 -10.27
N GLN A 194 1.46 18.40 -8.97
CA GLN A 194 2.51 19.16 -8.28
C GLN A 194 3.49 18.23 -7.55
N GLY A 195 4.70 18.74 -7.31
CA GLY A 195 5.68 18.08 -6.44
C GLY A 195 5.11 17.92 -5.03
N ALA A 196 5.29 16.73 -4.46
CA ALA A 196 4.82 16.37 -3.14
C ALA A 196 5.88 15.51 -2.44
N PHE A 197 5.79 15.43 -1.12
CA PHE A 197 6.71 14.69 -0.27
C PHE A 197 5.94 13.84 0.75
N TYR A 198 6.57 12.73 1.15
CA TYR A 198 6.30 12.04 2.39
C TYR A 198 7.30 12.46 3.46
N LEU A 199 6.91 12.36 4.73
CA LEU A 199 7.80 12.58 5.86
C LEU A 199 8.34 11.22 6.31
N ALA A 200 9.65 11.12 6.52
CA ALA A 200 10.28 9.92 7.06
C ALA A 200 10.13 9.82 8.59
N ASP A 201 10.51 8.68 9.16
CA ASP A 201 10.34 8.37 10.59
C ASP A 201 11.21 9.23 11.53
N ASP A 202 12.23 9.91 10.98
CA ASP A 202 13.08 10.85 11.72
C ASP A 202 12.44 12.24 11.86
N PHE A 203 11.21 12.42 11.36
CA PHE A 203 10.44 13.67 11.34
C PHE A 203 11.13 14.83 10.62
N ARG A 204 12.13 14.56 9.77
CA ARG A 204 12.95 15.59 9.12
C ARG A 204 13.18 15.31 7.64
N THR A 205 13.47 14.06 7.30
CA THR A 205 13.79 13.67 5.94
C THR A 205 12.53 13.71 5.09
N LEU A 206 12.61 14.45 3.99
CA LEU A 206 11.55 14.57 3.00
C LEU A 206 11.82 13.57 1.87
N VAL A 207 10.89 12.65 1.66
CA VAL A 207 10.96 11.65 0.60
C VAL A 207 10.07 12.14 -0.55
N PRO A 208 10.61 12.44 -1.74
CA PRO A 208 9.80 12.86 -2.88
C PRO A 208 8.77 11.78 -3.26
N VAL A 209 7.52 12.19 -3.53
CA VAL A 209 6.50 11.29 -4.05
C VAL A 209 6.82 10.96 -5.51
N GLY A 210 7.06 9.69 -5.77
CA GLY A 210 7.38 9.13 -7.08
C GLY A 210 6.22 9.18 -8.08
N ALA A 211 6.51 8.84 -9.33
CA ALA A 211 5.50 8.84 -10.39
C ALA A 211 4.47 7.72 -10.23
N PHE A 212 4.88 6.56 -9.69
CA PHE A 212 4.02 5.38 -9.49
C PHE A 212 3.19 5.44 -8.20
N GLU A 213 3.35 6.49 -7.41
CA GLU A 213 2.68 6.71 -6.13
C GLU A 213 1.56 7.73 -6.26
N ARG A 214 0.98 7.78 -7.45
CA ARG A 214 0.00 8.79 -7.85
C ARG A 214 -1.18 8.16 -8.55
N SER A 215 -2.38 8.43 -8.04
CA SER A 215 -3.62 8.06 -8.70
C SER A 215 -4.18 9.24 -9.48
N THR A 216 -4.18 9.11 -10.81
CA THR A 216 -4.64 10.16 -11.75
C THR A 216 -3.94 11.52 -11.56
N GLY A 217 -2.71 11.52 -11.06
CA GLY A 217 -1.87 12.70 -10.83
C GLY A 217 -1.95 13.29 -9.43
N PHE A 218 -2.87 12.81 -8.58
CA PHE A 218 -2.86 13.11 -7.14
C PHE A 218 -1.84 12.20 -6.45
N PRO A 219 -1.04 12.70 -5.50
CA PRO A 219 -0.19 11.82 -4.70
C PRO A 219 -1.05 11.02 -3.72
N ASP A 220 -0.74 9.74 -3.59
CA ASP A 220 -1.51 8.80 -2.79
C ASP A 220 -0.98 8.75 -1.35
N VAL A 221 -1.83 8.35 -0.40
CA VAL A 221 -1.35 8.00 0.95
C VAL A 221 -0.58 6.69 0.83
N ARG A 222 0.68 6.68 1.30
CA ARG A 222 1.52 5.48 1.35
C ARG A 222 1.35 4.78 2.70
N LEU A 223 1.02 3.50 2.68
CA LEU A 223 0.98 2.63 3.84
C LEU A 223 2.10 1.60 3.75
N GLU A 224 3.05 1.66 4.67
CA GLU A 224 4.16 0.72 4.78
C GLU A 224 3.86 -0.26 5.92
N VAL A 225 3.68 -1.53 5.59
CA VAL A 225 3.32 -2.62 6.51
C VAL A 225 4.53 -3.52 6.75
N ARG A 226 4.70 -3.99 7.98
CA ARG A 226 5.70 -4.99 8.38
C ARG A 226 5.02 -6.10 9.18
N PHE A 227 5.39 -7.34 8.90
CA PHE A 227 4.92 -8.51 9.64
C PHE A 227 5.87 -8.85 10.79
N GLY A 228 5.30 -9.45 11.84
CA GLY A 228 6.05 -9.79 13.05
C GLY A 228 6.01 -8.68 14.10
N ASN A 229 6.66 -8.95 15.24
CA ASN A 229 6.63 -8.08 16.43
C ASN A 229 7.67 -6.97 16.40
#